data_AF-X1NVR3-F1
#
_entry.id   AF-X1NVR3-F1
#
_cell.length_a   1.000
_cell.length_b   1.000
_cell.length_c   1.000
_cell.angle_alpha   90.00
_cell.angle_beta   90.00
_cell.angle_gamma   90.00
#
_symmetry.space_group_name_H-M   'P 1'
#
loop_
_entity.id
_entity.type
_entity.pdbx_description
1 polymer ?
#
loop_
_entity_poly.entity_id
_entity_poly.type
_entity_poly.pdbx_seq_one_letter_code
_entity_poly.pdbx_strand_id
1 'polypeptide(L)' 'CGDLTKLSKTQKETISAVLDYYGDKSPQWLSDLTHMEDPWRKARKGLPDGERGFREITLASMEEYYSSLTEEE' A
#
# COMPACT_ATOMS: atom_id res chain seq x y z
N CYS A 1 -19.93 10.09 -7.87
CA CYS A 1 -18.59 10.68 -8.13
C CYS A 1 -18.18 11.51 -6.90
N GLY A 2 -16.88 11.66 -6.66
CA GLY A 2 -16.36 12.42 -5.51
C GLY A 2 -16.41 13.94 -5.71
N ASP A 3 -16.45 14.70 -4.62
CA ASP A 3 -16.50 16.17 -4.60
C ASP A 3 -15.21 16.74 -3.98
N LEU A 4 -14.41 17.41 -4.81
CA LEU A 4 -13.10 17.98 -4.42
C LEU A 4 -13.21 19.16 -3.45
N THR A 5 -14.40 19.78 -3.35
CA THR A 5 -14.63 20.92 -2.45
C THR A 5 -14.76 20.49 -0.98
N LYS A 6 -15.00 19.19 -0.73
CA LYS A 6 -15.13 18.61 0.62
C LYS A 6 -13.81 18.18 1.25
N LEU A 7 -12.70 18.29 0.52
CA LEU A 7 -11.39 17.94 1.03
C LEU A 7 -10.74 19.14 1.72
N SER A 8 -10.30 18.92 2.96
CA SER A 8 -9.42 19.84 3.68
C SER A 8 -8.08 20.00 2.96
N LYS A 9 -7.34 21.04 3.32
CA LYS A 9 -5.99 21.30 2.78
C LYS A 9 -5.06 20.09 3.01
N THR A 10 -5.01 19.58 4.23
CA THR A 10 -4.17 18.43 4.59
C THR A 10 -4.54 17.17 3.80
N GLN A 11 -5.83 16.88 3.60
CA GLN A 11 -6.23 15.73 2.77
C GLN A 11 -5.77 15.87 1.32
N LYS A 12 -5.85 17.08 0.75
CA LYS A 12 -5.34 17.35 -0.60
C LYS A 12 -3.83 17.16 -0.67
N GLU A 13 -3.10 17.67 0.32
CA GLU A 13 -1.65 17.50 0.42
C GLU A 13 -1.24 16.03 0.51
N THR A 14 -1.95 15.22 1.31
CA THR A 14 -1.72 13.77 1.38
C THR A 14 -1.96 13.09 0.03
N ILE A 15 -3.05 13.42 -0.66
CA ILE A 15 -3.35 12.86 -1.99
C ILE A 15 -2.27 13.25 -3.00
N SER A 16 -1.86 14.53 -3.01
CA SER A 16 -0.78 14.99 -3.87
C SER A 16 0.52 14.24 -3.62
N ALA A 17 0.94 14.08 -2.36
CA ALA A 17 2.16 13.34 -2.02
C ALA A 17 2.13 11.87 -2.52
N VAL A 18 0.98 11.19 -2.39
CA VAL A 18 0.81 9.82 -2.91
C VAL A 18 0.89 9.81 -4.44
N LEU A 19 0.23 10.75 -5.12
CA LEU A 19 0.26 10.84 -6.57
C LEU A 19 1.64 11.22 -7.12
N ASP A 20 2.36 12.10 -6.44
CA ASP A 20 3.70 12.53 -6.84
C ASP A 20 4.69 11.35 -6.80
N TYR A 21 4.52 10.41 -5.87
CA TYR A 21 5.39 9.23 -5.75
C TYR A 21 4.95 8.07 -6.65
N TYR A 22 3.66 7.73 -6.64
CA TYR A 22 3.12 6.53 -7.30
C TYR A 22 2.48 6.79 -8.67
N GLY A 23 2.13 8.04 -8.99
CA GLY A 23 1.24 8.37 -10.12
C GLY A 23 1.84 8.14 -11.50
N ASP A 24 3.16 8.15 -11.62
CA ASP A 24 3.91 7.85 -12.85
C ASP A 24 4.26 6.35 -13.00
N LYS A 25 4.01 5.54 -11.97
CA LYS A 25 4.37 4.12 -11.96
C LYS A 25 3.36 3.29 -12.74
N SER A 26 3.85 2.21 -13.36
CA SER A 26 2.97 1.32 -14.12
C SER A 26 2.09 0.49 -13.19
N PRO A 27 0.89 0.07 -13.63
CA PRO A 27 0.03 -0.81 -12.83
C PRO A 27 0.73 -2.09 -12.40
N GLN A 28 1.58 -2.65 -13.27
CA GLN A 28 2.37 -3.84 -12.95
C GLN A 28 3.37 -3.56 -11.83
N TRP A 29 4.10 -2.45 -11.90
CA TRP A 29 5.07 -2.06 -10.87
C TRP A 29 4.41 -1.89 -9.50
N LEU A 30 3.21 -1.28 -9.44
CA LEU A 30 2.46 -1.13 -8.19
C LEU A 30 2.01 -2.48 -7.60
N SER A 31 1.62 -3.42 -8.47
CA SER A 31 1.28 -4.78 -8.04
C SER A 31 2.51 -5.51 -7.51
N ASP A 32 3.62 -5.45 -8.23
CA ASP A 32 4.87 -6.11 -7.86
C ASP A 32 5.39 -5.58 -6.53
N LEU A 33 5.35 -4.25 -6.33
CA LEU A 33 5.72 -3.62 -5.05
C LEU A 33 4.91 -4.22 -3.90
N THR A 34 3.59 -4.27 -4.03
CA THR A 34 2.72 -4.82 -2.96
C THR A 34 3.03 -6.30 -2.69
N HIS A 35 3.34 -7.09 -3.72
CA HIS A 35 3.70 -8.51 -3.57
C HIS A 35 5.08 -8.71 -2.89
N MET A 36 5.93 -7.70 -2.92
CA MET A 36 7.21 -7.71 -2.21
C MET A 36 7.07 -7.42 -0.71
N GLU A 37 5.99 -6.75 -0.29
CA GLU A 37 5.76 -6.41 1.10
C GLU A 37 5.43 -7.66 1.94
N ASP A 38 6.15 -7.81 3.05
CA ASP A 38 5.91 -8.87 4.03
C ASP A 38 4.47 -8.95 4.55
N PRO A 39 3.75 -7.85 4.85
CA PRO A 39 2.34 -7.92 5.26
C PRO A 39 1.47 -8.65 4.23
N TRP A 40 1.67 -8.39 2.94
CA TRP A 40 0.94 -9.05 1.86
C TRP A 40 1.27 -10.55 1.80
N ARG A 41 2.57 -10.89 1.88
CA ARG A 41 3.05 -12.29 1.85
C ARG A 41 2.54 -13.08 3.05
N LYS A 42 2.57 -12.49 4.25
CA LYS A 42 2.04 -13.07 5.49
C LYS A 42 0.55 -13.39 5.35
N ALA A 43 -0.25 -12.44 4.88
CA ALA A 43 -1.69 -12.65 4.69
C ALA A 43 -2.00 -13.76 3.67
N ARG A 44 -1.19 -13.88 2.62
CA ARG A 44 -1.38 -14.87 1.54
C ARG A 44 -0.59 -16.16 1.72
N LYS A 45 0.05 -16.39 2.86
CA LYS A 45 0.82 -17.60 3.13
C LYS A 45 -0.01 -18.87 2.85
N GLY A 46 0.52 -19.73 1.98
CA GLY A 46 -0.12 -21.00 1.58
C GLY A 46 -1.19 -20.87 0.48
N LEU A 47 -1.41 -19.69 -0.10
CA LEU A 47 -2.23 -19.53 -1.30
C LEU A 47 -1.34 -19.60 -2.57
N PRO A 48 -1.76 -20.33 -3.61
CA PRO A 48 -1.16 -20.27 -4.94
C PRO A 48 -1.20 -18.87 -5.57
N ASP A 49 -0.32 -18.68 -6.55
CA ASP A 49 -0.32 -17.47 -7.40
C ASP A 49 -1.65 -17.34 -8.14
N GLY A 50 -2.22 -16.13 -8.13
CA GLY A 50 -3.52 -15.85 -8.76
C GLY A 50 -4.73 -16.30 -7.95
N GLU A 51 -4.58 -17.08 -6.86
CA GLU A 51 -5.73 -17.46 -6.03
C GLU A 51 -6.24 -16.26 -5.22
N ARG A 52 -7.57 -16.10 -5.18
CA ARG A 52 -8.19 -15.01 -4.43
C ARG A 52 -8.01 -15.23 -2.92
N GLY A 53 -7.36 -14.28 -2.26
CA GLY A 53 -7.25 -14.25 -0.80
C GLY A 53 -8.39 -13.45 -0.18
N PHE A 54 -8.77 -13.80 1.05
CA PHE A 54 -9.76 -13.07 1.87
C PHE A 54 -9.25 -12.76 3.29
N ARG A 55 -8.01 -13.12 3.60
CA ARG A 55 -7.41 -12.86 4.91
C ARG A 55 -7.07 -11.38 5.03
N GLU A 56 -7.36 -10.81 6.19
CA GLU A 56 -7.05 -9.43 6.51
C GLU A 56 -5.53 -9.23 6.61
N ILE A 57 -5.04 -8.11 6.06
CA ILE A 57 -3.71 -7.58 6.36
C ILE A 57 -3.89 -6.68 7.58
N THR A 58 -3.37 -7.12 8.73
CA THR A 58 -3.57 -6.39 9.99
C THR A 58 -2.76 -5.10 10.02
N LEU A 59 -3.28 -4.07 10.69
CA LEU A 59 -2.56 -2.81 10.89
C LEU A 59 -1.22 -3.02 11.59
N ALA A 60 -1.16 -3.91 12.59
CA ALA A 60 0.07 -4.27 13.27
C ALA A 60 1.13 -4.84 12.32
N SER A 61 0.73 -5.67 11.35
CA SER A 61 1.68 -6.22 10.36
C SER A 61 2.17 -5.16 9.37
N MET A 62 1.37 -4.14 9.08
CA MET A 62 1.80 -3.01 8.25
C MET A 62 2.76 -2.12 9.04
N GLU A 63 2.42 -1.78 10.29
CA GLU A 63 3.25 -0.97 11.18
C GLU A 63 4.64 -1.60 11.37
N GLU A 64 4.69 -2.90 11.68
CA GLU A 64 5.96 -3.65 11.82
C GLU A 64 6.84 -3.51 10.57
N TYR A 65 6.24 -3.70 9.39
CA TYR A 65 6.97 -3.63 8.12
C TYR A 65 7.47 -2.21 7.81
N TYR A 66 6.59 -1.21 7.81
CA TYR A 66 6.97 0.16 7.46
C TYR A 66 7.91 0.80 8.49
N SER A 67 7.82 0.41 9.78
CA SER A 67 8.79 0.86 10.79
C SER A 67 10.18 0.29 10.53
N SER A 68 10.29 -0.99 10.14
CA SER A 68 11.60 -1.60 9.83
C SER A 68 12.31 -0.94 8.64
N LEU A 69 11.57 -0.41 7.65
CA LEU A 69 12.15 0.30 6.50
C LEU A 69 12.77 1.65 6.87
N THR A 70 12.40 2.22 8.02
CA THR A 70 12.92 3.51 8.50
C THR A 70 14.14 3.38 9.41
N GLU A 71 14.49 2.16 9.83
CA GLU A 71 15.65 1.89 10.69
C GLU A 71 16.92 1.50 9.90
N GLU A 72 16.80 1.24 8.60
CA GLU A 72 17.93 1.03 7.69
C GLU A 72 18.41 2.40 7.12
N GLU A 73 19.19 3.14 7.91
CA GLU A 73 20.07 4.23 7.44
C GLU A 73 21.54 3.77 7.29
#